data_AF-A0A8I7B209-F1
#
_entry.id   AF-A0A8I7B209-F1
#
_cell.length_a   1.000
_cell.length_b   1.000
_cell.length_c   1.000
_cell.angle_alpha   90.00
_cell.angle_beta   90.00
_cell.angle_gamma   90.00
#
_symmetry.space_group_name_H-M   'P 1'
#
loop_
_entity.id
_entity.type
_entity.pdbx_description
1 polymer ?
#
loop_
_entity_poly.entity_id
_entity_poly.type
_entity_poly.pdbx_seq_one_letter_code
_entity_poly.pdbx_strand_id
1 'polypeptide(L)'
;MILRFPDVLRHRLDSLHAAFAAAVEHTGYRSVYQGVFPVKVSQNKAVVQDMVRFGHEYGYGLEAGSKPELLIAMSCLTKAKPGAYLVCNGYKDKDYVALALAARAMGLNAIIVLGWRWRRAPWA
;
A
#
# COMPACT_ATOMS: atom_id res chain seq x y z
N MET A 1 -21.87 -8.11 18.15
CA MET A 1 -20.50 -8.65 18.25
C MET A 1 -19.88 -8.71 16.86
N ILE A 2 -18.63 -8.26 16.68
CA ILE A 2 -17.89 -8.36 15.40
C ILE A 2 -16.75 -9.37 15.60
N LEU A 3 -16.72 -10.42 14.78
CA LEU A 3 -15.67 -11.44 14.80
C LEU A 3 -14.69 -11.17 13.66
N ARG A 4 -13.38 -11.38 13.93
CA ARG A 4 -12.31 -11.25 12.94
C ARG A 4 -11.54 -12.56 12.87
N PHE A 5 -11.17 -12.94 11.65
CA PHE A 5 -10.38 -14.15 11.38
C PHE A 5 -9.10 -13.73 10.63
N PRO A 6 -8.03 -13.33 11.33
CA PRO A 6 -6.78 -12.90 10.70
C PRO A 6 -6.17 -13.97 9.80
N ASP A 7 -6.37 -15.25 10.11
CA ASP A 7 -5.86 -16.36 9.29
C ASP A 7 -6.49 -16.41 7.89
N VAL A 8 -7.75 -15.98 7.76
CA VAL A 8 -8.39 -15.81 6.45
C VAL A 8 -7.68 -14.72 5.65
N LEU A 9 -7.29 -13.61 6.29
CA LEU A 9 -6.53 -12.55 5.62
C LEU A 9 -5.16 -13.04 5.16
N ARG A 10 -4.44 -13.76 6.04
CA ARG A 10 -3.16 -14.38 5.69
C ARG A 10 -3.31 -15.32 4.49
N HIS A 11 -4.25 -16.26 4.56
CA HIS A 11 -4.46 -17.23 3.49
C HIS A 11 -4.78 -16.56 2.14
N ARG A 12 -5.60 -15.49 2.14
CA ARG A 12 -5.89 -14.74 0.91
C ARG A 12 -4.65 -14.04 0.36
N LEU A 13 -3.82 -13.47 1.22
CA LEU A 13 -2.58 -12.83 0.83
C LEU A 13 -1.60 -13.84 0.21
N ASP A 14 -1.40 -14.98 0.88
CA ASP A 14 -0.51 -16.05 0.40
C ASP A 14 -0.99 -16.61 -0.94
N SER A 15 -2.30 -16.86 -1.06
CA SER A 15 -2.90 -17.37 -2.30
C SER A 15 -2.70 -16.41 -3.48
N LEU A 16 -2.83 -15.11 -3.24
CA LEU A 16 -2.62 -14.09 -4.28
C LEU A 16 -1.16 -14.08 -4.76
N HIS A 17 -0.21 -14.09 -3.84
CA HIS A 17 1.21 -14.12 -4.20
C HIS A 17 1.60 -15.42 -4.89
N ALA A 18 1.10 -16.57 -4.43
CA ALA A 18 1.33 -17.86 -5.06
C ALA A 18 0.79 -17.88 -6.50
N ALA A 19 -0.41 -17.35 -6.74
CA ALA A 19 -0.99 -17.26 -8.07
C ALA A 19 -0.15 -16.40 -9.03
N PHE A 20 0.32 -15.23 -8.56
CA PHE A 20 1.20 -14.38 -9.37
C PHE A 20 2.58 -15.01 -9.59
N ALA A 21 3.16 -15.67 -8.58
CA ALA A 21 4.43 -16.38 -8.71
C ALA A 21 4.35 -17.48 -9.78
N ALA A 22 3.29 -18.29 -9.76
CA ALA A 22 3.06 -19.32 -10.77
C ALA A 22 2.90 -18.74 -12.18
N ALA A 23 2.19 -17.61 -12.33
CA ALA A 23 2.05 -16.93 -13.61
C ALA A 23 3.37 -16.34 -14.13
N VAL A 24 4.20 -15.79 -13.25
CA VAL A 24 5.54 -15.26 -13.59
C VAL A 24 6.45 -16.40 -14.08
N GLU A 25 6.45 -17.53 -13.37
CA GLU A 25 7.21 -18.73 -13.77
C GLU A 25 6.75 -19.26 -15.13
N HIS A 26 5.43 -19.42 -15.32
CA HIS A 26 4.87 -19.97 -16.55
C HIS A 26 5.13 -19.11 -17.80
N THR A 27 5.24 -17.79 -17.63
CA THR A 27 5.44 -16.84 -18.74
C THR A 27 6.90 -16.46 -18.95
N GLY A 28 7.81 -16.86 -18.06
CA GLY A 28 9.21 -16.43 -18.07
C GLY A 28 9.38 -14.93 -17.81
N TYR A 29 8.42 -14.30 -17.10
CA TYR A 29 8.48 -12.88 -16.77
C TYR A 29 9.66 -12.60 -15.81
N ARG A 30 10.42 -11.52 -16.07
CA ARG A 30 11.70 -11.27 -15.37
C ARG A 30 11.57 -10.46 -14.09
N SER A 31 10.40 -9.89 -13.82
CA SER A 31 10.16 -9.05 -12.65
C SER A 31 9.27 -9.74 -11.63
N VAL A 32 9.19 -9.18 -10.43
CA VAL A 32 8.43 -9.75 -9.31
C VAL A 32 7.08 -9.05 -9.16
N TYR A 33 6.08 -9.82 -8.71
CA TYR A 33 4.84 -9.24 -8.21
C TYR A 33 5.06 -8.67 -6.82
N GLN A 34 4.65 -7.42 -6.61
CA GLN A 34 4.63 -6.77 -5.32
C GLN A 34 3.31 -6.03 -5.17
N GLY A 35 2.41 -6.58 -4.35
CA GLY A 35 1.07 -6.05 -4.19
C GLY A 35 0.97 -4.90 -3.17
N VAL A 36 -0.15 -4.19 -3.21
CA VAL A 36 -0.48 -3.12 -2.25
C VAL A 36 -1.91 -3.25 -1.77
N PHE A 37 -2.16 -2.99 -0.49
CA PHE A 37 -3.50 -2.96 0.08
C PHE A 37 -4.09 -1.54 0.10
N PRO A 38 -5.24 -1.29 -0.54
CA PRO A 38 -5.91 0.01 -0.50
C PRO A 38 -6.58 0.24 0.87
N VAL A 39 -6.04 1.18 1.64
CA VAL A 39 -6.51 1.51 3.01
C VAL A 39 -7.98 1.92 3.02
N LYS A 40 -8.48 2.52 1.92
CA LYS A 40 -9.89 2.89 1.74
C LYS A 40 -10.88 1.74 1.93
N VAL A 41 -10.45 0.48 1.72
CA VAL A 41 -11.32 -0.70 1.84
C VAL A 41 -11.58 -1.04 3.31
N SER A 42 -10.61 -0.79 4.19
CA SER A 42 -10.77 -0.98 5.63
C SER A 42 -9.81 -0.09 6.40
N GLN A 43 -10.35 0.97 7.01
CA GLN A 43 -9.59 1.89 7.87
C GLN A 43 -9.39 1.32 9.28
N ASN A 44 -9.83 0.08 9.55
CA ASN A 44 -9.59 -0.58 10.83
C ASN A 44 -8.08 -0.87 10.98
N LYS A 45 -7.46 -0.20 11.96
CA LYS A 45 -6.02 -0.30 12.23
C LYS A 45 -5.52 -1.74 12.33
N ALA A 46 -6.28 -2.63 12.98
CA ALA A 46 -5.85 -4.01 13.15
C ALA A 46 -5.79 -4.76 11.80
N VAL A 47 -6.72 -4.48 10.87
CA VAL A 47 -6.69 -5.06 9.52
C VAL A 47 -5.49 -4.58 8.74
N VAL A 48 -5.22 -3.27 8.73
CA VAL A 48 -4.08 -2.69 8.00
C VAL A 48 -2.75 -3.21 8.58
N GLN A 49 -2.64 -3.29 9.90
CA GLN A 49 -1.46 -3.86 10.56
C GLN A 49 -1.28 -5.35 10.27
N ASP A 50 -2.37 -6.12 10.25
CA ASP A 50 -2.34 -7.54 9.88
C ASP A 50 -1.88 -7.71 8.42
N MET A 51 -2.35 -6.87 7.49
CA MET A 51 -1.90 -6.89 6.08
C MET A 51 -0.41 -6.63 5.94
N VAL A 52 0.13 -5.62 6.63
CA VAL A 52 1.57 -5.32 6.61
C VAL A 52 2.37 -6.45 7.28
N ARG A 53 1.88 -6.99 8.40
CA ARG A 53 2.56 -8.08 9.12
C ARG A 53 2.62 -9.36 8.29
N PHE A 54 1.48 -9.81 7.75
CA PHE A 54 1.42 -11.01 6.92
C PHE A 54 2.13 -10.82 5.59
N GLY A 55 2.12 -9.60 5.05
CA GLY A 55 2.78 -9.25 3.79
C GLY A 55 4.25 -8.92 3.88
N HIS A 56 4.86 -9.01 5.07
CA HIS A 56 6.25 -8.63 5.29
C HIS A 56 7.21 -9.34 4.33
N GLU A 57 7.12 -10.67 4.21
CA GLU A 57 8.01 -11.46 3.35
C GLU A 57 7.90 -11.08 1.87
N TYR A 58 6.70 -10.72 1.43
CA TYR A 58 6.38 -10.33 0.07
C TYR A 58 6.70 -8.85 -0.25
N GLY A 59 7.13 -8.06 0.73
CA GLY A 59 7.28 -6.60 0.54
C GLY A 59 5.96 -5.90 0.26
N TYR A 60 4.84 -6.43 0.79
CA TYR A 60 3.50 -5.95 0.50
C TYR A 60 3.30 -4.52 1.03
N GLY A 61 2.83 -3.63 0.16
CA GLY A 61 2.69 -2.20 0.42
C GLY A 61 1.26 -1.78 0.78
N LEU A 62 1.06 -0.47 0.88
CA LEU A 62 -0.25 0.15 1.13
C LEU A 62 -0.55 1.22 0.08
N GLU A 63 -1.84 1.40 -0.23
CA GLU A 63 -2.35 2.52 -1.04
C GLU A 63 -3.22 3.44 -0.18
N ALA A 64 -3.00 4.74 -0.32
CA ALA A 64 -3.71 5.78 0.40
C ALA A 64 -4.33 6.79 -0.59
N GLY A 65 -5.62 7.09 -0.42
CA GLY A 65 -6.38 8.00 -1.28
C GLY A 65 -6.64 9.39 -0.67
N SER A 66 -6.33 9.59 0.60
CA SER A 66 -6.61 10.80 1.38
C SER A 66 -5.56 11.05 2.47
N LYS A 67 -5.47 12.29 3.01
CA LYS A 67 -4.47 12.63 4.06
C LYS A 67 -4.54 11.69 5.28
N PRO A 68 -5.74 11.36 5.84
CA PRO A 68 -5.82 10.45 6.97
C PRO A 68 -5.34 9.02 6.64
N GLU A 69 -5.68 8.52 5.45
CA GLU A 69 -5.22 7.21 4.99
C GLU A 69 -3.70 7.18 4.79
N LEU A 70 -3.12 8.28 4.31
CA LEU A 70 -1.67 8.41 4.14
C LEU A 70 -0.95 8.35 5.49
N LEU A 71 -1.48 9.02 6.53
CA LEU A 71 -0.93 8.93 7.89
C LEU A 71 -1.02 7.51 8.46
N ILE A 72 -2.14 6.81 8.27
CA ILE A 72 -2.29 5.41 8.68
C ILE A 72 -1.27 4.54 7.96
N ALA A 73 -1.13 4.72 6.65
CA ALA A 73 -0.20 3.94 5.84
C ALA A 73 1.25 4.17 6.25
N MET A 74 1.65 5.43 6.44
CA MET A 74 2.98 5.81 6.94
C MET A 74 3.28 5.16 8.29
N SER A 75 2.33 5.21 9.23
CA SER A 75 2.50 4.59 10.55
C SER A 75 2.66 3.07 10.47
N CYS A 76 1.86 2.39 9.63
CA CYS A 76 1.92 0.94 9.52
C CYS A 76 3.18 0.45 8.78
N LEU A 77 3.60 1.17 7.73
CA LEU A 77 4.76 0.80 6.91
C LEU A 77 6.11 0.97 7.63
N THR A 78 6.17 1.64 8.78
CA THR A 78 7.37 1.64 9.64
C THR A 78 7.80 0.23 10.08
N LYS A 79 6.87 -0.72 10.07
CA LYS A 79 7.12 -2.14 10.40
C LYS A 79 7.16 -3.06 9.17
N ALA A 80 7.05 -2.49 7.97
CA ALA A 80 7.11 -3.26 6.74
C ALA A 80 8.56 -3.57 6.35
N LYS A 81 8.73 -4.53 5.44
CA LYS A 81 10.01 -4.80 4.81
C LYS A 81 10.49 -3.56 4.04
N PRO A 82 11.77 -3.16 4.14
CA PRO A 82 12.31 -2.06 3.37
C PRO A 82 12.00 -2.21 1.87
N GLY A 83 11.58 -1.12 1.23
CA GLY A 83 11.16 -1.12 -0.18
C GLY A 83 9.67 -1.41 -0.41
N ALA A 84 8.89 -1.76 0.62
CA ALA A 84 7.44 -1.86 0.53
C ALA A 84 6.82 -0.55 0.02
N TYR A 85 5.94 -0.63 -0.97
CA TYR A 85 5.38 0.54 -1.62
C TYR A 85 4.38 1.29 -0.73
N LEU A 86 4.47 2.61 -0.76
CA LEU A 86 3.41 3.51 -0.32
C LEU A 86 2.85 4.23 -1.55
N VAL A 87 1.72 3.75 -2.06
CA VAL A 87 1.09 4.31 -3.27
C VAL A 87 0.13 5.42 -2.86
N CYS A 88 0.43 6.64 -3.27
CA CYS A 88 -0.35 7.83 -2.96
C CYS A 88 -1.28 8.16 -4.14
N ASN A 89 -2.56 7.79 -4.00
CA ASN A 89 -3.60 8.00 -5.00
C ASN A 89 -4.63 9.05 -4.52
N GLY A 90 -5.69 9.28 -5.29
CA GLY A 90 -6.80 10.16 -4.89
C GLY A 90 -6.54 11.65 -5.06
N TYR A 91 -7.24 12.48 -4.27
CA TYR A 91 -7.16 13.94 -4.33
C TYR A 91 -5.89 14.44 -3.64
N LYS A 92 -5.11 15.24 -4.36
CA LYS A 92 -3.79 15.71 -3.93
C LYS A 92 -3.85 17.22 -3.88
N ASP A 93 -3.95 17.77 -2.68
CA ASP A 93 -3.67 19.17 -2.42
C ASP A 93 -2.20 19.34 -2.00
N LYS A 94 -1.79 20.59 -1.74
CA LYS A 94 -0.41 20.92 -1.38
C LYS A 94 0.05 20.15 -0.15
N ASP A 95 -0.78 20.06 0.90
CA ASP A 95 -0.37 19.37 2.14
C ASP A 95 -0.28 17.85 1.95
N TYR A 96 -1.16 17.26 1.13
CA TYR A 96 -1.08 15.83 0.82
C TYR A 96 0.24 15.51 0.10
N VAL A 97 0.64 16.35 -0.86
CA VAL A 97 1.93 16.19 -1.56
C VAL A 97 3.09 16.40 -0.60
N ALA A 98 3.05 17.44 0.23
CA ALA A 98 4.08 17.69 1.24
C ALA A 98 4.24 16.51 2.21
N LEU A 99 3.12 15.91 2.63
CA LEU A 99 3.12 14.75 3.50
C LEU A 99 3.71 13.50 2.80
N ALA A 100 3.39 13.28 1.52
CA ALA A 100 3.98 12.20 0.73
C ALA A 100 5.50 12.39 0.54
N LEU A 101 5.97 13.63 0.37
CA LEU A 101 7.40 13.94 0.32
C LEU A 101 8.09 13.73 1.67
N ALA A 102 7.43 14.11 2.77
CA ALA A 102 7.92 13.83 4.13
C ALA A 102 8.03 12.31 4.38
N ALA A 103 7.07 11.51 3.87
CA ALA A 103 7.16 10.05 3.91
C ALA A 103 8.43 9.53 3.23
N ARG A 104 8.79 10.08 2.06
CA ARG A 104 10.05 9.74 1.38
C ARG A 104 11.28 10.13 2.18
N ALA A 105 11.28 11.30 2.81
CA ALA A 105 12.37 11.75 3.67
C ALA A 105 12.58 10.83 4.89
N MET A 106 11.52 10.16 5.36
CA MET A 106 11.58 9.13 6.41
C MET A 106 12.01 7.74 5.89
N GLY A 107 12.37 7.60 4.62
CA GLY A 107 12.81 6.33 4.03
C GLY A 107 11.68 5.41 3.54
N LEU A 108 10.42 5.87 3.54
CA LEU A 108 9.32 5.11 2.96
C LEU A 108 9.36 5.23 1.42
N ASN A 109 9.08 4.13 0.73
CA ASN A 109 9.05 4.07 -0.73
C ASN A 109 7.73 4.64 -1.29
N ALA A 110 7.54 5.95 -1.13
CA ALA A 110 6.31 6.63 -1.52
C ALA A 110 6.29 7.01 -3.01
N ILE A 111 5.22 6.61 -3.69
CA ILE A 111 4.97 6.83 -5.13
C ILE A 111 3.72 7.69 -5.26
N ILE A 112 3.85 8.89 -5.82
CA ILE A 112 2.71 9.79 -6.07
C ILE A 112 2.13 9.49 -7.46
N VAL A 113 0.89 9.01 -7.50
CA VAL A 113 0.20 8.70 -8.76
C VAL A 113 -0.40 9.98 -9.36
N LEU A 114 0.11 10.39 -10.52
CA LEU A 114 -0.43 11.51 -11.29
C LEU A 114 -1.65 11.04 -12.10
N GLY A 115 -2.85 11.31 -11.59
CA GLY A 115 -4.12 10.96 -12.24
C GLY A 115 -4.72 12.10 -13.06
N TRP A 116 -5.87 11.84 -13.70
CA TRP A 116 -6.61 12.82 -14.51
C TRP A 116 -6.93 14.13 -13.77
N ARG A 117 -7.10 14.07 -12.45
CA ARG A 117 -7.40 15.22 -11.58
C ARG A 117 -6.18 16.12 -11.31
N TRP A 118 -4.97 15.65 -11.60
CA TRP A 118 -3.74 16.43 -11.48
C TRP A 118 -3.78 17.71 -12.34
N ARG A 119 -4.27 17.59 -13.58
CA ARG A 119 -4.44 18.72 -14.50
C ARG A 119 -5.45 19.78 -14.03
N ARG A 120 -6.24 19.47 -13.00
CA ARG A 120 -7.24 20.36 -12.41
C ARG A 120 -6.84 20.80 -11.00
N ALA A 121 -5.64 20.45 -10.53
CA ALA A 121 -5.16 20.94 -9.27
C ALA A 121 -4.90 22.46 -9.40
N PRO A 122 -5.45 23.30 -8.52
CA PRO A 122 -5.36 24.76 -8.63
C PRO A 122 -3.93 25.32 -8.45
N TRP A 123 -2.92 24.45 -8.41
CA TRP A 123 -1.52 24.76 -8.19
C TRP A 123 -0.58 24.04 -9.17
N ALA A 124 -1.11 23.24 -10.10
CA ALA A 124 -0.36 22.59 -11.18
C ALA A 124 -0.36 23.47 -12.43
#